data_AF-A0A1F9AKH9-F1
#
_entry.id   AF-A0A1F9AKH9-F1
#
_cell.length_a   1.000
_cell.length_b   1.000
_cell.length_c   1.000
_cell.angle_alpha   90.00
_cell.angle_beta   90.00
_cell.angle_gamma   90.00
#
_symmetry.space_group_name_H-M   'P 1'
#
loop_
_entity.id
_entity.type
_entity.pdbx_description
1 polymer ?
#
loop_
_entity_poly.entity_id
_entity_poly.type
_entity_poly.pdbx_seq_one_letter_code
_entity_poly.pdbx_strand_id
1 'polypeptide(L)'
;MRKSAWLLILALWPAAPALALPDCTPDAVVSFSPTGNAGYGHDQMPDVVLGLPANSLPTQQSLDVVSLGRNGEIILEFTDNLMVDGPGPDLIVFENPFFVGQVPAGPTDDSLVFAEPLIVSVSNDLINWQTFSYDPAALNQVSGVSGTPRSLLPSLSGLAGITPSFCADRIEPDDPLVWDTSGNGGVSGMGGDAFDLADVGLIQARYVRLKDSGQNVGFAGEMEGADLDAVVAIHSQPVAGVGTDTDGDGLTDAEEISLGTSAAKADTDGGGMNDGQELAECKDPLDPGDDLLIGFDNPNACDSGGGGGGGGGGGGSSGGSSQDGSLGCLALTAGTQAPGSAALLLVPLALLILLRRRREAPVKK
;
A
#
# COMPACT_ATOMS: atom_id res chain seq x y z
N MET A 1 1.15 6.21 71.70
CA MET A 1 1.95 6.10 70.46
C MET A 1 1.00 5.88 69.28
N ARG A 2 0.65 6.92 68.52
CA ARG A 2 -0.09 6.77 67.25
C ARG A 2 0.93 6.91 66.12
N LYS A 3 1.15 5.84 65.35
CA LYS A 3 1.96 5.88 64.13
C LYS A 3 1.05 6.28 62.98
N SER A 4 1.24 7.46 62.42
CA SER A 4 0.62 7.86 61.16
C SER A 4 1.45 7.28 60.02
N ALA A 5 0.86 6.35 59.27
CA ALA A 5 1.43 5.90 57.99
C ALA A 5 0.97 6.87 56.90
N TRP A 6 1.92 7.56 56.28
CA TRP A 6 1.69 8.33 55.07
C TRP A 6 1.75 7.37 53.89
N LEU A 7 0.62 7.15 53.23
CA LEU A 7 0.55 6.43 51.97
C LEU A 7 0.99 7.40 50.87
N LEU A 8 2.19 7.22 50.31
CA LEU A 8 2.59 7.87 49.07
C LEU A 8 1.84 7.17 47.92
N ILE A 9 0.86 7.85 47.34
CA ILE A 9 0.25 7.40 46.09
C ILE A 9 1.14 7.96 44.97
N LEU A 10 2.01 7.11 44.41
CA LEU A 10 2.63 7.38 43.12
C LEU A 10 1.54 7.21 42.06
N ALA A 11 1.03 8.34 41.55
CA ALA A 11 0.24 8.35 40.34
C ALA A 11 1.19 8.02 39.18
N LEU A 12 1.14 6.78 38.69
CA LEU A 12 1.66 6.42 37.39
C LEU A 12 0.72 7.05 36.36
N TRP A 13 1.11 8.21 35.83
CA TRP A 13 0.54 8.68 34.58
C TRP A 13 0.96 7.69 33.49
N PRO A 14 0.04 7.17 32.66
CA PRO A 14 0.48 6.50 31.44
C PRO A 14 1.29 7.52 30.64
N ALA A 15 2.48 7.12 30.19
CA ALA A 15 3.16 7.86 29.15
C ALA A 15 2.17 8.04 28.00
N ALA A 16 2.06 9.25 27.47
CA ALA A 16 1.41 9.42 26.18
C ALA A 16 2.10 8.44 25.21
N PRO A 17 1.36 7.74 24.33
CA PRO A 17 2.03 6.97 23.28
C PRO A 17 2.96 7.94 22.55
N ALA A 18 4.21 7.53 22.32
CA ALA A 18 5.04 8.22 21.35
C ALA A 18 4.23 8.29 20.06
N LEU A 19 4.22 9.45 19.39
CA LEU A 19 3.67 9.51 18.04
C LEU A 19 4.46 8.50 17.20
N ALA A 20 3.76 7.86 16.25
CA ALA A 20 4.46 7.05 15.26
C ALA A 20 5.44 7.95 14.50
N LEU A 21 6.53 7.34 14.00
CA LEU A 21 7.42 8.06 13.11
C LEU A 21 6.63 8.33 11.82
N PRO A 22 6.73 9.54 11.24
CA PRO A 22 6.08 9.85 9.98
C PRO A 22 6.33 8.75 8.95
N ASP A 23 5.27 8.30 8.29
CA ASP A 23 5.38 7.44 7.11
C ASP A 23 4.39 7.87 6.02
N CYS A 24 4.48 7.28 4.84
CA CYS A 24 3.63 7.66 3.71
C CYS A 24 2.23 7.02 3.78
N THR A 25 1.88 6.28 4.81
CA THR A 25 0.61 5.57 4.95
C THR A 25 -0.30 6.19 6.02
N PRO A 26 -1.61 5.92 6.01
CA PRO A 26 -2.49 6.37 7.07
C PRO A 26 -2.23 5.62 8.39
N ASP A 27 -2.48 6.28 9.52
CA ASP A 27 -2.26 5.72 10.87
C ASP A 27 -3.53 5.20 11.55
N ALA A 28 -4.69 5.61 11.05
CA ALA A 28 -5.95 5.33 11.73
C ALA A 28 -7.12 5.12 10.78
N VAL A 29 -7.96 4.15 11.14
CA VAL A 29 -9.30 3.97 10.57
C VAL A 29 -10.29 4.75 11.42
N VAL A 30 -10.70 5.93 10.94
CA VAL A 30 -11.66 6.81 11.62
C VAL A 30 -13.05 6.17 11.64
N SER A 31 -13.44 5.57 10.52
CA SER A 31 -14.71 4.85 10.41
C SER A 31 -14.66 3.79 9.32
N PHE A 32 -15.33 2.68 9.57
CA PHE A 32 -15.55 1.62 8.59
C PHE A 32 -17.02 1.22 8.59
N SER A 33 -17.68 1.37 7.44
CA SER A 33 -19.11 1.11 7.24
C SER A 33 -19.31 0.11 6.10
N PRO A 34 -18.98 -1.17 6.30
CA PRO A 34 -19.14 -2.18 5.27
C PRO A 34 -20.62 -2.52 5.02
N THR A 35 -20.92 -2.99 3.81
CA THR A 35 -22.29 -3.34 3.39
C THR A 35 -22.35 -4.70 2.68
N GLY A 36 -23.54 -5.23 2.45
CA GLY A 36 -23.72 -6.47 1.66
C GLY A 36 -23.01 -7.69 2.28
N ASN A 37 -22.39 -8.51 1.42
CA ASN A 37 -21.52 -9.63 1.82
C ASN A 37 -20.06 -9.21 2.04
N ALA A 38 -19.80 -7.95 2.42
CA ALA A 38 -18.50 -7.56 2.95
C ALA A 38 -18.11 -8.48 4.11
N GLY A 39 -16.86 -8.96 4.14
CA GLY A 39 -16.41 -9.83 5.22
C GLY A 39 -15.02 -10.40 5.07
N TYR A 40 -14.38 -10.22 3.91
CA TYR A 40 -13.00 -10.62 3.71
C TYR A 40 -12.03 -9.55 4.21
N GLY A 41 -11.00 -9.99 4.92
CA GLY A 41 -9.97 -9.13 5.53
C GLY A 41 -10.42 -8.30 6.74
N HIS A 42 -11.68 -8.39 7.15
CA HIS A 42 -12.20 -7.60 8.28
C HIS A 42 -11.51 -7.95 9.61
N ASP A 43 -11.04 -9.18 9.77
CA ASP A 43 -10.27 -9.64 10.93
C ASP A 43 -8.80 -9.23 10.90
N GLN A 44 -8.33 -8.72 9.75
CA GLN A 44 -6.98 -8.17 9.54
C GLN A 44 -6.94 -6.64 9.67
N MET A 45 -8.08 -6.01 9.96
CA MET A 45 -8.16 -4.57 10.22
C MET A 45 -7.61 -4.21 11.61
N PRO A 46 -6.92 -3.06 11.75
CA PRO A 46 -6.71 -2.05 10.72
C PRO A 46 -5.47 -2.29 9.84
N ASP A 47 -4.60 -3.23 10.22
CA ASP A 47 -3.25 -3.42 9.67
C ASP A 47 -3.22 -3.50 8.14
N VAL A 48 -4.22 -4.12 7.53
CA VAL A 48 -4.30 -4.26 6.06
C VAL A 48 -4.35 -2.93 5.31
N VAL A 49 -5.08 -1.92 5.80
CA VAL A 49 -5.25 -0.61 5.09
C VAL A 49 -4.32 0.50 5.58
N LEU A 50 -3.58 0.24 6.66
CA LEU A 50 -2.60 1.16 7.24
C LEU A 50 -1.17 0.77 6.88
N GLY A 51 -1.00 -0.21 5.97
CA GLY A 51 0.28 -0.66 5.47
C GLY A 51 0.49 -0.28 4.01
N LEU A 52 1.65 -0.68 3.49
CA LEU A 52 1.96 -0.62 2.07
C LEU A 52 1.27 -1.77 1.32
N PRO A 53 0.95 -1.57 0.02
CA PRO A 53 0.32 -2.61 -0.77
C PRO A 53 1.19 -3.87 -0.86
N ALA A 54 0.56 -5.04 -0.83
CA ALA A 54 1.29 -6.31 -0.80
C ALA A 54 0.57 -7.47 -1.50
N ASN A 55 1.37 -8.47 -1.90
CA ASN A 55 0.92 -9.80 -2.35
C ASN A 55 -0.02 -9.85 -3.57
N SER A 56 -0.03 -8.80 -4.40
CA SER A 56 -0.83 -8.72 -5.63
C SER A 56 -0.05 -9.23 -6.86
N LEU A 57 -0.70 -9.99 -7.75
CA LEU A 57 -0.09 -10.53 -8.97
C LEU A 57 -0.83 -10.00 -10.21
N PRO A 58 -0.17 -9.90 -11.38
CA PRO A 58 -0.78 -9.27 -12.56
C PRO A 58 -2.14 -9.84 -13.01
N THR A 59 -2.41 -11.11 -12.69
CA THR A 59 -3.66 -11.81 -13.07
C THR A 59 -4.36 -12.49 -11.88
N GLN A 60 -3.91 -12.23 -10.65
CA GLN A 60 -4.51 -12.84 -9.46
C GLN A 60 -4.70 -11.77 -8.39
N GLN A 61 -5.89 -11.73 -7.80
CA GLN A 61 -6.19 -10.91 -6.65
C GLN A 61 -5.20 -11.15 -5.51
N SER A 62 -4.76 -10.07 -4.87
CA SER A 62 -4.26 -10.13 -3.49
C SER A 62 -5.37 -10.62 -2.54
N LEU A 63 -4.91 -11.26 -1.47
CA LEU A 63 -5.70 -11.72 -0.34
C LEU A 63 -5.45 -10.86 0.91
N ASP A 64 -4.61 -9.83 0.78
CA ASP A 64 -4.30 -8.86 1.82
C ASP A 64 -5.11 -7.58 1.55
N VAL A 65 -6.43 -7.71 1.64
CA VAL A 65 -7.38 -6.66 1.27
C VAL A 65 -8.56 -6.65 2.22
N VAL A 66 -9.16 -5.48 2.43
CA VAL A 66 -10.45 -5.34 3.11
C VAL A 66 -11.56 -5.06 2.10
N SER A 67 -12.54 -5.97 2.06
CA SER A 67 -13.71 -5.78 1.21
C SER A 67 -14.68 -4.78 1.84
N LEU A 68 -14.97 -3.68 1.13
CA LEU A 68 -15.90 -2.65 1.60
C LEU A 68 -17.35 -3.09 1.50
N GLY A 69 -17.70 -3.98 0.57
CA GLY A 69 -19.12 -4.19 0.26
C GLY A 69 -19.63 -3.19 -0.76
N ARG A 70 -20.70 -3.56 -1.46
CA ARG A 70 -21.36 -2.67 -2.41
C ARG A 70 -21.97 -1.44 -1.74
N ASN A 71 -21.52 -0.25 -2.10
CA ASN A 71 -21.76 1.04 -1.43
C ASN A 71 -21.16 1.17 -0.02
N GLY A 72 -20.24 0.29 0.35
CA GLY A 72 -19.48 0.40 1.59
C GLY A 72 -18.53 1.60 1.57
N GLU A 73 -18.08 2.00 2.74
CA GLU A 73 -17.23 3.17 2.92
C GLU A 73 -16.22 2.96 4.04
N ILE A 74 -15.02 3.50 3.85
CA ILE A 74 -13.98 3.62 4.86
C ILE A 74 -13.43 5.06 4.88
N ILE A 75 -13.07 5.53 6.07
CA ILE A 75 -12.38 6.80 6.27
C ILE A 75 -11.08 6.52 7.01
N LEU A 76 -9.97 6.95 6.41
CA LEU A 76 -8.61 6.85 6.93
C LEU A 76 -8.10 8.24 7.34
N GLU A 77 -7.18 8.28 8.29
CA GLU A 77 -6.55 9.49 8.81
C GLU A 77 -5.03 9.33 8.86
N PHE A 78 -4.34 10.35 8.35
CA PHE A 78 -2.91 10.59 8.53
C PHE A 78 -2.73 11.41 9.81
N THR A 79 -2.10 10.85 10.83
CA THR A 79 -2.02 11.46 12.17
C THR A 79 -0.65 12.09 12.42
N ASP A 80 0.42 11.45 11.98
CA ASP A 80 1.81 11.89 12.17
C ASP A 80 2.37 12.70 10.98
N ASN A 81 1.67 12.70 9.84
CA ASN A 81 1.94 13.53 8.68
C ASN A 81 0.66 14.22 8.14
N LEU A 82 0.89 15.17 7.24
CA LEU A 82 -0.13 15.86 6.47
C LEU A 82 0.15 15.62 5.00
N MET A 83 -0.84 15.13 4.24
CA MET A 83 -0.77 15.17 2.79
C MET A 83 -0.73 16.64 2.35
N VAL A 84 0.20 17.00 1.46
CA VAL A 84 0.36 18.36 0.95
C VAL A 84 0.33 18.36 -0.57
N ASP A 85 -0.12 19.47 -1.15
CA ASP A 85 -0.13 19.69 -2.61
C ASP A 85 1.31 19.93 -3.11
N GLY A 86 1.83 18.96 -3.84
CA GLY A 86 3.15 18.98 -4.47
C GLY A 86 3.05 18.97 -6.01
N PRO A 87 4.18 18.81 -6.71
CA PRO A 87 4.15 18.68 -8.17
C PRO A 87 3.50 17.37 -8.62
N GLY A 88 2.29 17.44 -9.18
CA GLY A 88 1.59 16.26 -9.72
C GLY A 88 0.81 15.52 -8.64
N PRO A 89 0.55 14.21 -8.80
CA PRO A 89 -0.25 13.47 -7.82
C PRO A 89 0.38 13.45 -6.42
N ASP A 90 -0.46 13.52 -5.40
CA ASP A 90 -0.07 13.55 -3.98
C ASP A 90 -0.54 12.32 -3.21
N LEU A 91 -1.43 11.53 -3.79
CA LEU A 91 -2.11 10.41 -3.16
C LEU A 91 -2.28 9.26 -4.16
N ILE A 92 -2.03 8.03 -3.73
CA ILE A 92 -2.31 6.80 -4.48
C ILE A 92 -3.27 5.94 -3.67
N VAL A 93 -4.25 5.35 -4.35
CA VAL A 93 -5.14 4.34 -3.78
C VAL A 93 -4.94 3.01 -4.49
N PHE A 94 -4.69 1.96 -3.71
CA PHE A 94 -4.49 0.59 -4.17
C PHE A 94 -5.70 -0.26 -3.79
N GLU A 95 -6.53 -0.59 -4.78
CA GLU A 95 -7.73 -1.43 -4.60
C GLU A 95 -7.50 -2.84 -5.16
N ASN A 96 -6.29 -3.18 -5.60
CA ASN A 96 -5.97 -4.49 -6.16
C ASN A 96 -6.75 -4.89 -7.46
N PRO A 97 -6.93 -3.99 -8.46
CA PRO A 97 -7.40 -4.43 -9.78
C PRO A 97 -6.35 -5.32 -10.46
N PHE A 98 -6.79 -6.24 -11.32
CA PHE A 98 -5.88 -7.14 -12.06
C PHE A 98 -6.37 -7.43 -13.48
N PHE A 99 -5.47 -7.92 -14.34
CA PHE A 99 -5.83 -8.29 -15.71
C PHE A 99 -6.69 -9.56 -15.76
N VAL A 100 -7.82 -9.49 -16.45
CA VAL A 100 -8.66 -10.66 -16.72
C VAL A 100 -8.08 -11.46 -17.88
N GLY A 101 -7.57 -12.64 -17.57
CA GLY A 101 -7.09 -13.59 -18.57
C GLY A 101 -5.61 -13.41 -18.92
N GLN A 102 -5.27 -12.48 -19.80
CA GLN A 102 -3.89 -12.29 -20.28
C GLN A 102 -3.39 -10.87 -19.99
N VAL A 103 -2.14 -10.78 -19.56
CA VAL A 103 -1.41 -9.51 -19.43
C VAL A 103 -1.07 -9.02 -20.84
N PRO A 104 -1.37 -7.77 -21.20
CA PRO A 104 -1.01 -7.22 -22.51
C PRO A 104 0.52 -7.20 -22.69
N ALA A 105 1.02 -7.50 -23.88
CA ALA A 105 2.45 -7.50 -24.18
C ALA A 105 2.94 -6.18 -24.80
N GLY A 106 2.01 -5.35 -25.27
CA GLY A 106 2.29 -4.04 -25.83
C GLY A 106 1.14 -3.04 -25.67
N PRO A 107 1.42 -1.75 -25.94
CA PRO A 107 0.50 -0.64 -25.68
C PRO A 107 -0.80 -0.65 -26.49
N THR A 108 -0.83 -1.42 -27.58
CA THR A 108 -1.99 -1.55 -28.47
C THR A 108 -2.76 -2.85 -28.27
N ASP A 109 -2.30 -3.71 -27.37
CA ASP A 109 -2.96 -4.98 -27.12
C ASP A 109 -4.25 -4.73 -26.34
N ASP A 110 -5.34 -5.32 -26.82
CA ASP A 110 -6.59 -5.34 -26.08
C ASP A 110 -6.38 -6.08 -24.75
N SER A 111 -6.90 -5.51 -23.68
CA SER A 111 -6.88 -6.10 -22.35
C SER A 111 -8.15 -5.75 -21.61
N LEU A 112 -8.46 -6.60 -20.63
CA LEU A 112 -9.58 -6.48 -19.73
C LEU A 112 -9.04 -6.38 -18.31
N VAL A 113 -9.59 -5.49 -17.51
CA VAL A 113 -9.24 -5.30 -16.10
C VAL A 113 -10.46 -5.65 -15.25
N PHE A 114 -10.25 -6.42 -14.19
CA PHE A 114 -11.25 -6.60 -13.16
C PHE A 114 -11.20 -5.36 -12.26
N ALA A 115 -12.00 -4.36 -12.61
CA ALA A 115 -12.03 -3.07 -11.94
C ALA A 115 -13.24 -2.99 -11.00
N GLU A 116 -13.02 -2.56 -9.77
CA GLU A 116 -14.05 -2.32 -8.78
C GLU A 116 -13.95 -0.87 -8.27
N PRO A 117 -14.55 0.09 -9.00
CA PRO A 117 -14.19 1.48 -8.80
C PRO A 117 -14.59 2.03 -7.44
N LEU A 118 -13.70 2.84 -6.87
CA LEU A 118 -13.87 3.62 -5.65
C LEU A 118 -14.04 5.10 -5.99
N ILE A 119 -14.98 5.76 -5.32
CA ILE A 119 -15.08 7.21 -5.27
C ILE A 119 -14.17 7.71 -4.15
N VAL A 120 -13.23 8.59 -4.51
CA VAL A 120 -12.24 9.13 -3.58
C VAL A 120 -12.61 10.54 -3.16
N SER A 121 -12.51 10.82 -1.87
CA SER A 121 -12.72 12.16 -1.31
C SER A 121 -11.71 12.46 -0.22
N VAL A 122 -11.32 13.72 -0.09
CA VAL A 122 -10.35 14.19 0.91
C VAL A 122 -10.94 15.29 1.79
N SER A 123 -10.43 15.41 3.01
CA SER A 123 -10.85 16.44 3.98
C SER A 123 -9.71 16.82 4.91
N ASN A 124 -9.81 18.03 5.49
CA ASN A 124 -8.95 18.49 6.59
C ASN A 124 -9.60 18.33 7.97
N ASP A 125 -10.92 18.18 8.05
CA ASP A 125 -11.67 18.37 9.30
C ASP A 125 -12.86 17.40 9.51
N LEU A 126 -12.98 16.38 8.66
CA LEU A 126 -14.09 15.41 8.62
C LEU A 126 -15.48 16.01 8.30
N ILE A 127 -15.59 17.32 8.11
CA ILE A 127 -16.85 18.03 7.88
C ILE A 127 -16.94 18.46 6.42
N ASN A 128 -15.88 19.10 5.92
CA ASN A 128 -15.80 19.64 4.57
C ASN A 128 -15.03 18.64 3.69
N TRP A 129 -15.76 17.97 2.80
CA TRP A 129 -15.23 16.96 1.90
C TRP A 129 -15.13 17.50 0.49
N GLN A 130 -13.99 17.26 -0.16
CA GLN A 130 -13.82 17.43 -1.60
C GLN A 130 -13.77 16.06 -2.25
N THR A 131 -14.61 15.83 -3.25
CA THR A 131 -14.63 14.59 -4.03
C THR A 131 -13.95 14.83 -5.36
N PHE A 132 -13.02 13.95 -5.73
CA PHE A 132 -12.38 14.01 -7.04
C PHE A 132 -13.43 13.84 -8.14
N SER A 133 -13.31 14.64 -9.20
CA SER A 133 -14.28 14.63 -10.29
C SER A 133 -14.08 13.38 -11.14
N TYR A 134 -15.17 12.70 -11.48
CA TYR A 134 -15.18 11.52 -12.36
C TYR A 134 -16.35 11.58 -13.33
N ASP A 135 -16.32 10.79 -14.42
CA ASP A 135 -17.42 10.67 -15.38
C ASP A 135 -18.42 9.55 -14.99
N PRO A 136 -19.65 9.88 -14.56
CA PRO A 136 -20.65 8.87 -14.21
C PRO A 136 -21.10 8.03 -15.42
N ALA A 137 -21.03 8.57 -16.65
CA ALA A 137 -21.39 7.84 -17.85
C ALA A 137 -20.33 6.78 -18.20
N ALA A 138 -19.05 7.07 -17.98
CA ALA A 138 -17.98 6.09 -18.08
C ALA A 138 -18.11 5.02 -16.99
N LEU A 139 -18.33 5.43 -15.74
CA LEU A 139 -18.52 4.52 -14.61
C LEU A 139 -19.66 3.51 -14.85
N ASN A 140 -20.77 3.95 -15.45
CA ASN A 140 -21.90 3.06 -15.78
C ASN A 140 -21.60 2.03 -16.88
N GLN A 141 -20.43 2.10 -17.53
CA GLN A 141 -19.97 1.12 -18.52
C GLN A 141 -19.04 0.07 -17.91
N VAL A 142 -18.64 0.22 -16.64
CA VAL A 142 -17.78 -0.73 -15.93
C VAL A 142 -18.52 -2.05 -15.73
N SER A 143 -17.84 -3.17 -16.01
CA SER A 143 -18.39 -4.51 -15.87
C SER A 143 -17.33 -5.46 -15.31
N GLY A 144 -17.30 -5.61 -13.98
CA GLY A 144 -16.26 -6.37 -13.28
C GLY A 144 -16.13 -7.81 -13.77
N VAL A 145 -17.18 -8.62 -13.62
CA VAL A 145 -17.20 -10.03 -14.06
C VAL A 145 -16.91 -10.22 -15.56
N SER A 146 -17.27 -9.25 -16.41
CA SER A 146 -17.00 -9.35 -17.86
C SER A 146 -15.66 -8.74 -18.27
N GLY A 147 -14.97 -8.10 -17.34
CA GLY A 147 -13.78 -7.28 -17.56
C GLY A 147 -14.11 -5.89 -18.12
N THR A 148 -13.47 -4.87 -17.57
CA THR A 148 -13.47 -3.51 -18.06
C THR A 148 -12.43 -3.36 -19.17
N PRO A 149 -12.81 -2.92 -20.38
CA PRO A 149 -11.86 -2.82 -21.49
C PRO A 149 -10.86 -1.69 -21.29
N ARG A 150 -9.59 -1.91 -21.69
CA ARG A 150 -8.52 -0.90 -21.66
C ARG A 150 -8.93 0.44 -22.26
N SER A 151 -9.72 0.43 -23.33
CA SER A 151 -10.19 1.65 -23.99
C SER A 151 -11.09 2.54 -23.12
N LEU A 152 -11.67 2.00 -22.04
CA LEU A 152 -12.51 2.75 -21.10
C LEU A 152 -11.70 3.38 -19.95
N LEU A 153 -10.57 2.79 -19.56
CA LEU A 153 -9.78 3.21 -18.39
C LEU A 153 -9.46 4.71 -18.36
N PRO A 154 -9.04 5.35 -19.49
CA PRO A 154 -8.78 6.79 -19.49
C PRO A 154 -9.99 7.66 -19.10
N SER A 155 -11.21 7.19 -19.40
CA SER A 155 -12.46 7.91 -19.09
C SER A 155 -12.92 7.69 -17.65
N LEU A 156 -12.24 6.82 -16.89
CA LEU A 156 -12.53 6.53 -15.49
C LEU A 156 -11.61 7.31 -14.53
N SER A 157 -10.71 8.16 -15.04
CA SER A 157 -9.87 9.04 -14.22
C SER A 157 -10.69 9.80 -13.17
N GLY A 158 -10.12 9.95 -11.97
CA GLY A 158 -10.80 10.46 -10.79
C GLY A 158 -11.55 9.40 -9.96
N LEU A 159 -11.47 8.13 -10.37
CA LEU A 159 -11.85 6.95 -9.57
C LEU A 159 -10.60 6.15 -9.24
N ALA A 160 -10.63 5.46 -8.11
CA ALA A 160 -9.64 4.41 -7.79
C ALA A 160 -10.21 3.03 -8.16
N GLY A 161 -9.38 2.00 -8.12
CA GLY A 161 -9.76 0.63 -8.49
C GLY A 161 -9.94 0.43 -10.00
N ILE A 162 -9.19 1.18 -10.80
CA ILE A 162 -9.25 1.08 -12.28
C ILE A 162 -7.94 0.59 -12.88
N THR A 163 -6.81 0.95 -12.26
CA THR A 163 -5.49 0.60 -12.78
C THR A 163 -4.97 -0.66 -12.10
N PRO A 164 -4.56 -1.71 -12.85
CA PRO A 164 -4.04 -2.91 -12.24
C PRO A 164 -2.92 -2.58 -11.26
N SER A 165 -2.97 -3.19 -10.07
CA SER A 165 -1.92 -3.04 -9.07
C SER A 165 -1.36 -4.41 -8.72
N PHE A 166 -0.04 -4.51 -8.67
CA PHE A 166 0.66 -5.74 -8.37
C PHE A 166 2.01 -5.45 -7.71
N CYS A 167 2.55 -6.44 -7.00
CA CYS A 167 3.87 -6.35 -6.40
C CYS A 167 4.92 -5.89 -7.42
N ALA A 168 5.58 -4.78 -7.12
CA ALA A 168 6.71 -4.24 -7.84
C ALA A 168 7.72 -3.67 -6.84
N ASP A 169 8.90 -3.32 -7.31
CA ASP A 169 9.94 -2.72 -6.47
C ASP A 169 9.69 -1.26 -6.16
N ARG A 170 8.79 -0.56 -6.87
CA ARG A 170 8.57 0.88 -6.72
C ARG A 170 7.14 1.26 -6.38
N ILE A 171 6.97 2.13 -5.38
CA ILE A 171 5.72 2.86 -5.18
C ILE A 171 5.75 4.05 -6.15
N GLU A 172 5.06 3.89 -7.27
CA GLU A 172 4.96 4.88 -8.32
C GLU A 172 3.53 4.81 -8.86
N PRO A 173 2.81 5.94 -8.97
CA PRO A 173 1.48 5.93 -9.55
C PRO A 173 1.57 5.57 -11.03
N ASP A 174 0.68 4.70 -11.50
CA ASP A 174 0.59 4.46 -12.93
C ASP A 174 -0.19 5.57 -13.65
N ASP A 175 0.24 5.89 -14.86
CA ASP A 175 -0.50 6.73 -15.79
C ASP A 175 -1.11 5.83 -16.87
N PRO A 176 -2.44 5.60 -16.87
CA PRO A 176 -3.08 4.68 -17.82
C PRO A 176 -2.98 5.16 -19.29
N LEU A 177 -2.54 6.39 -19.53
CA LEU A 177 -2.25 6.94 -20.88
C LEU A 177 -0.84 6.66 -21.35
N VAL A 178 0.07 6.33 -20.44
CA VAL A 178 1.47 6.03 -20.71
C VAL A 178 1.68 4.52 -20.65
N TRP A 179 2.61 4.02 -21.44
CA TRP A 179 3.00 2.61 -21.39
C TRP A 179 4.40 2.51 -20.82
N ASP A 180 4.52 1.94 -19.64
CA ASP A 180 5.83 1.62 -19.08
C ASP A 180 6.39 0.35 -19.73
N THR A 181 7.50 0.49 -20.45
CA THR A 181 8.19 -0.66 -21.05
C THR A 181 8.93 -1.53 -20.03
N SER A 182 9.15 -1.03 -18.82
CA SER A 182 9.76 -1.76 -17.71
C SER A 182 8.73 -2.55 -16.89
N GLY A 183 7.46 -2.11 -16.94
CA GLY A 183 6.34 -2.67 -16.19
C GLY A 183 5.62 -3.84 -16.87
N ASN A 184 5.07 -4.74 -16.05
CA ASN A 184 4.25 -5.85 -16.55
C ASN A 184 2.91 -5.30 -17.08
N GLY A 185 2.56 -5.61 -18.33
CA GLY A 185 1.32 -5.10 -18.89
C GLY A 185 1.29 -3.58 -19.08
N GLY A 186 2.46 -2.94 -19.05
CA GLY A 186 2.60 -1.49 -19.23
C GLY A 186 2.32 -0.64 -18.00
N VAL A 187 2.08 -1.27 -16.84
CA VAL A 187 1.77 -0.59 -15.57
C VAL A 187 3.07 -0.18 -14.89
N SER A 188 3.16 1.09 -14.51
CA SER A 188 4.29 1.71 -13.83
C SER A 188 4.30 1.36 -12.34
N GLY A 189 5.48 1.04 -11.81
CA GLY A 189 5.65 0.66 -10.40
C GLY A 189 4.67 -0.42 -9.94
N MET A 190 4.08 -0.22 -8.76
CA MET A 190 3.02 -1.07 -8.20
C MET A 190 1.62 -0.79 -8.77
N GLY A 191 1.47 0.21 -9.65
CA GLY A 191 0.19 0.62 -10.19
C GLY A 191 -0.58 1.53 -9.23
N GLY A 192 -1.87 1.23 -9.06
CA GLY A 192 -2.78 2.05 -8.28
C GLY A 192 -3.20 3.32 -9.00
N ASP A 193 -4.12 4.05 -8.39
CA ASP A 193 -4.74 5.21 -9.00
C ASP A 193 -4.36 6.49 -8.25
N ALA A 194 -3.87 7.47 -9.00
CA ALA A 194 -3.26 8.68 -8.48
C ALA A 194 -4.24 9.85 -8.40
N PHE A 195 -4.07 10.70 -7.39
CA PHE A 195 -4.92 11.86 -7.11
C PHE A 195 -4.07 13.06 -6.71
N ASP A 196 -4.33 14.20 -7.35
CA ASP A 196 -3.63 15.47 -7.16
C ASP A 196 -4.53 16.44 -6.36
N LEU A 197 -4.08 16.92 -5.20
CA LEU A 197 -4.89 17.80 -4.34
C LEU A 197 -5.26 19.12 -5.02
N ALA A 198 -4.45 19.60 -5.98
CA ALA A 198 -4.74 20.79 -6.75
C ALA A 198 -6.03 20.63 -7.59
N ASP A 199 -6.36 19.41 -8.05
CA ASP A 199 -7.57 19.13 -8.83
C ASP A 199 -8.85 19.38 -8.02
N VAL A 200 -8.77 19.27 -6.70
CA VAL A 200 -9.86 19.55 -5.76
C VAL A 200 -9.69 20.88 -5.02
N GLY A 201 -8.69 21.67 -5.39
CA GLY A 201 -8.42 23.00 -4.85
C GLY A 201 -7.98 23.01 -3.39
N LEU A 202 -7.33 21.93 -2.94
CA LEU A 202 -6.74 21.82 -1.61
C LEU A 202 -5.23 21.94 -1.71
N ILE A 203 -4.61 22.60 -0.73
CA ILE A 203 -3.15 22.64 -0.57
C ILE A 203 -2.64 21.57 0.42
N GLN A 204 -3.57 20.91 1.12
CA GLN A 204 -3.30 19.86 2.09
C GLN A 204 -4.59 19.08 2.40
N ALA A 205 -4.44 17.86 2.90
CA ALA A 205 -5.52 17.06 3.45
C ALA A 205 -5.00 16.17 4.60
N ARG A 206 -5.93 15.70 5.45
CA ARG A 206 -5.63 14.80 6.58
C ARG A 206 -6.41 13.48 6.50
N TYR A 207 -7.58 13.52 5.90
CA TYR A 207 -8.49 12.40 5.85
C TYR A 207 -8.76 12.00 4.41
N VAL A 208 -8.80 10.69 4.17
CA VAL A 208 -9.21 10.09 2.90
C VAL A 208 -10.46 9.28 3.15
N ARG A 209 -11.50 9.51 2.36
CA ARG A 209 -12.72 8.69 2.31
C ARG A 209 -12.73 7.93 1.00
N LEU A 210 -12.87 6.62 1.11
CA LEU A 210 -13.00 5.70 0.00
C LEU A 210 -14.37 5.05 0.08
N LYS A 211 -15.14 5.20 -0.99
CA LYS A 211 -16.49 4.67 -1.08
C LYS A 211 -16.64 3.81 -2.31
N ASP A 212 -17.14 2.59 -2.15
CA ASP A 212 -17.50 1.73 -3.27
C ASP A 212 -18.50 2.44 -4.19
N SER A 213 -18.24 2.41 -5.50
CA SER A 213 -19.04 3.12 -6.51
C SER A 213 -20.47 2.59 -6.66
N GLY A 214 -20.78 1.43 -6.07
CA GLY A 214 -22.08 0.78 -6.16
C GLY A 214 -22.31 0.04 -7.47
N GLN A 215 -21.29 -0.06 -8.34
CA GLN A 215 -21.38 -0.88 -9.55
C GLN A 215 -21.57 -2.35 -9.17
N ASN A 216 -22.26 -3.10 -10.03
CA ASN A 216 -22.51 -4.53 -9.79
C ASN A 216 -21.40 -5.37 -10.42
N VAL A 217 -20.19 -5.22 -9.88
CA VAL A 217 -18.93 -5.72 -10.45
C VAL A 217 -18.49 -7.08 -9.90
N GLY A 218 -18.99 -7.48 -8.73
CA GLY A 218 -18.69 -8.77 -8.10
C GLY A 218 -19.59 -9.96 -8.49
N PHE A 219 -19.27 -11.13 -7.94
CA PHE A 219 -20.07 -12.35 -8.09
C PHE A 219 -21.22 -12.36 -7.09
N ALA A 220 -22.46 -12.47 -7.58
CA ALA A 220 -23.65 -12.44 -6.73
C ALA A 220 -23.60 -13.52 -5.63
N GLY A 221 -23.55 -13.09 -4.36
CA GLY A 221 -23.48 -13.99 -3.20
C GLY A 221 -22.08 -14.28 -2.66
N GLU A 222 -21.02 -13.73 -3.27
CA GLU A 222 -19.63 -13.77 -2.78
C GLU A 222 -19.22 -12.38 -2.22
N MET A 223 -17.92 -12.16 -1.94
CA MET A 223 -17.36 -10.82 -1.69
C MET A 223 -17.78 -9.87 -2.80
N GLU A 224 -18.38 -8.73 -2.43
CA GLU A 224 -18.94 -7.75 -3.36
C GLU A 224 -18.33 -6.38 -3.10
N GLY A 225 -18.00 -5.64 -4.15
CA GLY A 225 -17.50 -4.27 -4.04
C GLY A 225 -16.01 -4.23 -3.77
N ALA A 226 -15.47 -3.01 -3.74
CA ALA A 226 -14.03 -2.80 -3.73
C ALA A 226 -13.28 -3.50 -2.58
N ASP A 227 -12.13 -4.08 -2.92
CA ASP A 227 -11.22 -4.85 -2.09
C ASP A 227 -9.94 -4.02 -1.82
N LEU A 228 -10.06 -3.05 -0.91
CA LEU A 228 -9.00 -2.08 -0.62
C LEU A 228 -7.75 -2.76 -0.03
N ASP A 229 -6.59 -2.48 -0.63
CA ASP A 229 -5.26 -2.90 -0.18
C ASP A 229 -4.64 -1.76 0.63
N ALA A 230 -4.25 -0.66 -0.01
CA ALA A 230 -3.49 0.41 0.63
C ALA A 230 -3.84 1.82 0.14
N VAL A 231 -3.37 2.82 0.90
CA VAL A 231 -3.38 4.22 0.51
C VAL A 231 -2.01 4.81 0.84
N VAL A 232 -1.44 5.58 -0.08
CA VAL A 232 -0.12 6.20 0.09
C VAL A 232 -0.17 7.67 -0.24
N ALA A 233 0.38 8.52 0.63
CA ALA A 233 0.69 9.90 0.35
C ALA A 233 2.06 10.02 -0.33
N ILE A 234 2.11 10.54 -1.55
CA ILE A 234 3.36 10.75 -2.31
C ILE A 234 4.05 12.03 -1.81
N HIS A 235 3.27 13.07 -1.58
CA HIS A 235 3.74 14.33 -1.01
C HIS A 235 3.11 14.50 0.36
N SER A 236 3.95 14.48 1.38
CA SER A 236 3.50 14.69 2.74
C SER A 236 4.54 15.45 3.55
N GLN A 237 4.10 15.99 4.68
CA GLN A 237 4.95 16.71 5.60
C GLN A 237 4.73 16.19 7.01
N PRO A 238 5.80 15.92 7.77
CA PRO A 238 5.68 15.47 9.14
C PRO A 238 4.96 16.52 10.00
N VAL A 239 4.08 16.07 10.87
CA VAL A 239 3.48 16.89 11.90
C VAL A 239 4.42 16.88 13.09
N ALA A 240 5.02 18.04 13.38
CA ALA A 240 6.02 18.18 14.44
C ALA A 240 5.61 17.46 15.74
N GLY A 241 6.47 16.53 16.16
CA GLY A 241 6.30 15.74 17.37
C GLY A 241 6.36 16.57 18.65
N VAL A 242 6.06 15.93 19.78
CA VAL A 242 6.19 16.56 21.10
C VAL A 242 7.60 16.33 21.64
N GLY A 243 8.53 17.23 21.31
CA GLY A 243 9.91 17.12 21.73
C GLY A 243 10.76 18.35 21.42
N THR A 244 12.06 18.22 21.63
CA THR A 244 13.03 19.17 21.04
C THR A 244 13.32 18.66 19.64
N ASP A 245 13.30 19.57 18.68
CA ASP A 245 13.64 19.38 17.27
C ASP A 245 14.64 20.51 16.99
N THR A 246 15.91 20.14 16.86
CA THR A 246 17.04 21.08 16.92
C THR A 246 17.27 21.81 15.59
N ASP A 247 17.02 21.16 14.46
CA ASP A 247 17.19 21.72 13.11
C ASP A 247 15.87 22.06 12.40
N GLY A 248 14.74 21.62 12.94
CA GLY A 248 13.40 22.06 12.55
C GLY A 248 12.84 21.30 11.35
N ASP A 249 13.26 20.06 11.12
CA ASP A 249 12.82 19.26 9.97
C ASP A 249 11.53 18.45 10.22
N GLY A 250 11.01 18.47 11.46
CA GLY A 250 9.78 17.80 11.85
C GLY A 250 9.99 16.52 12.64
N LEU A 251 11.23 16.02 12.77
CA LEU A 251 11.60 14.96 13.70
C LEU A 251 12.14 15.55 14.99
N THR A 252 11.87 14.89 16.12
CA THR A 252 12.48 15.24 17.39
C THR A 252 13.90 14.67 17.48
N ASP A 253 14.79 15.31 18.25
CA ASP A 253 16.15 14.84 18.48
C ASP A 253 16.20 13.36 18.93
N ALA A 254 15.15 12.89 19.62
CA ALA A 254 15.05 11.51 20.09
C ALA A 254 14.64 10.51 19.00
N GLU A 255 13.79 10.93 18.06
CA GLU A 255 13.40 10.17 16.89
C GLU A 255 14.60 10.01 15.96
N GLU A 256 15.32 11.11 15.70
CA GLU A 256 16.53 11.10 14.87
C GLU A 256 17.63 10.18 15.44
N ILE A 257 17.89 10.24 16.75
CA ILE A 257 18.82 9.31 17.41
C ILE A 257 18.40 7.84 17.20
N SER A 258 17.09 7.57 17.16
CA SER A 258 16.56 6.22 16.98
C SER A 258 16.68 5.74 15.53
N LEU A 259 16.55 6.66 14.57
CA LEU A 259 16.74 6.45 13.14
C LEU A 259 18.20 6.36 12.72
N GLY A 260 19.10 6.95 13.51
CA GLY A 260 20.52 7.06 13.17
C GLY A 260 20.85 8.31 12.37
N THR A 261 19.90 9.25 12.26
CA THR A 261 20.08 10.55 11.64
C THR A 261 20.67 11.57 12.63
N SER A 262 20.88 12.81 12.19
CA SER A 262 21.62 13.84 12.90
C SER A 262 20.75 15.00 13.33
N ALA A 263 20.43 15.07 14.64
CA ALA A 263 19.70 16.15 15.32
C ALA A 263 20.32 17.56 15.34
N ALA A 264 21.02 17.94 14.30
CA ALA A 264 21.57 19.27 14.07
C ALA A 264 21.72 19.55 12.57
N LYS A 265 21.19 18.66 11.73
CA LYS A 265 21.20 18.68 10.29
C LYS A 265 19.84 18.17 9.81
N ALA A 266 19.03 19.09 9.30
CA ALA A 266 17.76 18.72 8.68
C ALA A 266 17.91 17.69 7.55
N ASP A 267 19.06 17.65 6.86
CA ASP A 267 19.37 16.71 5.77
C ASP A 267 20.66 15.98 6.18
N THR A 268 20.51 14.74 6.67
CA THR A 268 21.60 13.98 7.25
C THR A 268 22.59 13.50 6.19
N ASP A 269 22.08 13.00 5.07
CA ASP A 269 22.86 12.32 4.05
C ASP A 269 23.31 13.23 2.89
N GLY A 270 22.72 14.42 2.78
CA GLY A 270 23.03 15.46 1.81
C GLY A 270 22.39 15.25 0.44
N GLY A 271 21.31 14.46 0.33
CA GLY A 271 20.59 14.20 -0.92
C GLY A 271 19.73 15.37 -1.39
N GLY A 272 19.31 16.23 -0.46
CA GLY A 272 18.57 17.47 -0.72
C GLY A 272 17.12 17.47 -0.28
N MET A 273 16.61 16.37 0.27
CA MET A 273 15.42 16.30 1.11
C MET A 273 15.83 16.36 2.60
N ASN A 274 14.88 16.66 3.49
CA ASN A 274 15.15 16.63 4.93
C ASN A 274 14.64 15.31 5.53
N ASP A 275 15.25 14.85 6.62
CA ASP A 275 15.05 13.50 7.16
C ASP A 275 13.58 13.24 7.51
N GLY A 276 12.90 14.25 8.07
CA GLY A 276 11.47 14.19 8.39
C GLY A 276 10.57 14.09 7.16
N GLN A 277 10.88 14.81 6.08
CA GLN A 277 10.16 14.73 4.82
C GLN A 277 10.41 13.39 4.12
N GLU A 278 11.65 12.89 4.13
CA GLU A 278 11.99 11.59 3.54
C GLU A 278 11.13 10.49 4.13
N LEU A 279 11.06 10.40 5.45
CA LEU A 279 10.22 9.42 6.13
C LEU A 279 8.73 9.57 5.78
N ALA A 280 8.21 10.80 5.81
CA ALA A 280 6.82 11.08 5.48
C ALA A 280 6.45 10.74 4.03
N GLU A 281 7.44 10.63 3.14
CA GLU A 281 7.29 10.19 1.75
C GLU A 281 7.78 8.74 1.53
N CYS A 282 8.04 7.96 2.60
CA CYS A 282 8.57 6.57 2.51
C CYS A 282 9.95 6.44 1.82
N LYS A 283 10.84 7.41 2.05
CA LYS A 283 12.27 7.39 1.67
C LYS A 283 13.17 7.04 2.87
N ASP A 284 14.42 6.69 2.59
CA ASP A 284 15.44 6.41 3.60
C ASP A 284 16.30 7.66 3.87
N PRO A 285 16.23 8.29 5.07
CA PRO A 285 16.98 9.51 5.41
C PRO A 285 18.51 9.33 5.52
N LEU A 286 19.02 8.18 5.08
CA LEU A 286 20.43 7.82 5.03
C LEU A 286 20.87 7.41 3.62
N ASP A 287 19.98 7.45 2.62
CA ASP A 287 20.29 7.18 1.21
C ASP A 287 20.01 8.38 0.29
N PRO A 288 21.03 9.19 -0.06
CA PRO A 288 20.86 10.44 -0.81
C PRO A 288 20.48 10.20 -2.28
N GLY A 289 20.36 8.93 -2.69
CA GLY A 289 19.97 8.52 -4.02
C GLY A 289 18.46 8.51 -4.24
N ASP A 290 17.65 8.42 -3.19
CA ASP A 290 16.21 8.26 -3.31
C ASP A 290 15.43 9.59 -3.23
N ASP A 291 16.04 10.70 -2.78
CA ASP A 291 15.45 12.05 -2.71
C ASP A 291 14.96 12.58 -4.05
N LEU A 292 15.68 12.22 -5.12
CA LEU A 292 15.53 12.79 -6.46
C LEU A 292 14.58 11.98 -7.35
N LEU A 293 14.11 10.83 -6.87
CA LEU A 293 13.27 9.91 -7.65
C LEU A 293 11.81 10.04 -7.22
N ILE A 294 10.94 10.31 -8.20
CA ILE A 294 9.54 9.91 -8.12
C ILE A 294 9.51 8.40 -8.38
N GLY A 295 9.27 7.61 -7.35
CA GLY A 295 9.45 6.16 -7.38
C GLY A 295 10.29 5.71 -6.19
N PHE A 296 9.61 5.30 -5.13
CA PHE A 296 10.23 4.85 -3.89
C PHE A 296 10.54 3.37 -4.02
N ASP A 297 11.81 2.97 -3.94
CA ASP A 297 12.15 1.55 -3.85
C ASP A 297 11.53 1.00 -2.56
N ASN A 298 10.53 0.13 -2.67
CA ASN A 298 9.95 -0.58 -1.53
C ASN A 298 10.67 -1.93 -1.38
N PRO A 299 11.66 -2.04 -0.46
CA PRO A 299 12.41 -3.28 -0.26
C PRO A 299 11.55 -4.42 0.28
N ASN A 300 10.33 -4.13 0.77
CA ASN A 300 9.40 -5.07 1.38
C ASN A 300 8.17 -5.38 0.51
N ALA A 301 7.98 -4.72 -0.64
CA ALA A 301 6.81 -4.90 -1.53
C ALA A 301 6.60 -6.34 -2.00
N CYS A 302 7.65 -7.15 -1.89
CA CYS A 302 7.71 -8.52 -2.36
C CYS A 302 8.18 -9.51 -1.29
N ASP A 303 8.27 -9.15 0.00
CA ASP A 303 8.66 -10.14 1.02
C ASP A 303 7.56 -11.20 1.17
N SER A 304 7.83 -12.29 0.49
CA SER A 304 7.03 -13.49 0.39
C SER A 304 7.07 -14.21 1.72
N GLY A 305 6.24 -13.78 2.66
CA GLY A 305 5.94 -14.48 3.90
C GLY A 305 5.08 -15.73 3.68
N GLY A 306 5.51 -16.63 2.78
CA GLY A 306 4.76 -17.82 2.39
C GLY A 306 5.60 -18.96 1.80
N GLY A 307 6.86 -19.15 2.20
CA GLY A 307 7.59 -20.40 1.91
C GLY A 307 9.11 -20.29 1.94
N GLY A 308 9.72 -20.71 3.05
CA GLY A 308 11.16 -20.61 3.27
C GLY A 308 12.05 -21.36 2.28
N GLY A 309 13.29 -20.89 2.18
CA GLY A 309 14.39 -21.60 1.53
C GLY A 309 15.48 -20.65 1.05
N GLY A 310 16.58 -20.56 1.78
CA GLY A 310 17.67 -19.63 1.50
C GLY A 310 18.47 -19.93 0.22
N GLY A 311 18.97 -18.85 -0.36
CA GLY A 311 20.32 -18.69 -0.92
C GLY A 311 20.75 -19.55 -2.11
N GLY A 312 21.10 -18.87 -3.21
CA GLY A 312 22.21 -19.29 -4.07
C GLY A 312 21.92 -19.25 -5.57
N GLY A 313 22.35 -18.16 -6.22
CA GLY A 313 22.44 -18.07 -7.68
C GLY A 313 23.61 -18.87 -8.27
N GLY A 314 23.53 -19.18 -9.56
CA GLY A 314 24.64 -19.79 -10.31
C GLY A 314 24.36 -20.29 -11.73
N GLY A 315 24.07 -19.37 -12.66
CA GLY A 315 24.65 -19.23 -14.01
C GLY A 315 24.82 -20.43 -14.97
N GLY A 316 24.16 -20.34 -16.13
CA GLY A 316 24.57 -20.90 -17.41
C GLY A 316 24.63 -19.80 -18.49
N SER A 317 25.78 -19.66 -19.14
CA SER A 317 26.25 -18.51 -19.94
C SER A 317 25.96 -18.59 -21.44
N SER A 318 25.61 -17.45 -22.07
CA SER A 318 26.16 -16.87 -23.33
C SER A 318 25.22 -15.78 -23.84
N GLY A 319 25.56 -14.54 -24.20
CA GLY A 319 26.80 -13.76 -24.27
C GLY A 319 26.47 -12.47 -25.06
N GLY A 320 27.07 -11.32 -24.70
CA GLY A 320 27.05 -10.11 -25.54
C GLY A 320 27.03 -8.77 -24.79
N SER A 321 28.23 -8.21 -24.53
CA SER A 321 28.64 -6.78 -24.52
C SER A 321 27.61 -5.72 -24.06
N SER A 322 27.85 -4.89 -23.03
CA SER A 322 28.95 -3.89 -22.89
C SER A 322 28.91 -3.35 -21.44
N GLN A 323 30.00 -3.35 -20.65
CA GLN A 323 30.87 -2.17 -20.32
C GLN A 323 30.06 -0.89 -20.05
N ASP A 324 30.05 -0.24 -18.87
CA ASP A 324 31.04 0.03 -17.80
C ASP A 324 30.31 0.03 -16.43
N GLY A 325 30.85 -0.10 -15.22
CA GLY A 325 32.19 -0.13 -14.61
C GLY A 325 31.95 -0.07 -13.08
N SER A 326 32.20 -1.15 -12.33
CA SER A 326 33.28 -1.27 -11.32
C SER A 326 33.21 -0.21 -10.20
N LEU A 327 33.00 -0.54 -8.92
CA LEU A 327 33.94 -1.16 -7.95
C LEU A 327 33.08 -1.69 -6.76
N GLY A 328 33.26 -2.83 -6.11
CA GLY A 328 34.39 -3.73 -5.93
C GLY A 328 34.61 -3.97 -4.43
N CYS A 329 34.18 -5.12 -3.88
CA CYS A 329 34.72 -5.62 -2.62
C CYS A 329 34.92 -7.15 -2.69
N LEU A 330 36.18 -7.57 -2.56
CA LEU A 330 36.68 -8.94 -2.65
C LEU A 330 36.34 -9.73 -1.37
N ALA A 331 35.77 -10.94 -1.51
CA ALA A 331 35.76 -11.95 -0.46
C ALA A 331 36.79 -13.06 -0.75
N LEU A 332 37.65 -13.35 0.23
CA LEU A 332 38.60 -14.47 0.22
C LEU A 332 37.85 -15.81 0.34
N THR A 333 38.32 -16.80 -0.42
CA THR A 333 37.80 -18.18 -0.45
C THR A 333 38.66 -19.14 0.38
N ALA A 334 37.98 -20.08 1.05
CA ALA A 334 38.42 -21.44 1.41
C ALA A 334 37.13 -22.20 1.77
N GLY A 335 36.71 -23.34 1.24
CA GLY A 335 37.38 -24.47 0.60
C GLY A 335 37.06 -25.73 1.43
N THR A 336 36.16 -26.62 0.96
CA THR A 336 36.27 -28.11 0.95
C THR A 336 34.94 -28.87 0.84
N GLN A 337 34.85 -29.67 -0.24
CA GLN A 337 34.32 -31.05 -0.43
C GLN A 337 32.90 -31.52 -0.02
N ALA A 338 32.26 -32.16 -1.02
CA ALA A 338 31.02 -32.95 -1.10
C ALA A 338 31.10 -34.33 -0.36
N PRO A 339 30.16 -35.33 -0.48
CA PRO A 339 29.00 -35.46 -1.39
C PRO A 339 27.70 -36.14 -0.85
N GLY A 340 26.63 -36.05 -1.66
CA GLY A 340 25.86 -37.24 -2.09
C GLY A 340 24.47 -37.50 -1.47
N SER A 341 23.41 -37.33 -2.28
CA SER A 341 22.39 -38.36 -2.64
C SER A 341 20.99 -37.78 -2.83
N ALA A 342 20.46 -37.95 -4.04
CA ALA A 342 19.10 -37.60 -4.46
C ALA A 342 18.06 -38.62 -3.96
N ALA A 343 16.85 -38.14 -3.66
CA ALA A 343 15.63 -38.94 -3.72
C ALA A 343 14.43 -38.05 -4.05
N LEU A 344 13.91 -38.23 -5.26
CA LEU A 344 12.66 -37.71 -5.80
C LEU A 344 11.48 -38.49 -5.18
N LEU A 345 10.40 -37.83 -4.74
CA LEU A 345 9.10 -38.48 -4.55
C LEU A 345 7.94 -37.45 -4.59
N LEU A 346 7.22 -37.49 -5.71
CA LEU A 346 5.89 -36.91 -5.94
C LEU A 346 4.81 -37.80 -5.30
N VAL A 347 3.82 -37.22 -4.59
CA VAL A 347 2.48 -37.81 -4.40
C VAL A 347 1.41 -36.71 -4.36
N PRO A 348 0.22 -36.88 -4.99
CA PRO A 348 -0.71 -35.81 -5.32
C PRO A 348 -1.95 -35.68 -4.40
N LEU A 349 -2.65 -34.58 -4.64
CA LEU A 349 -3.94 -34.07 -4.16
C LEU A 349 -5.07 -35.11 -4.05
N ALA A 350 -5.77 -35.13 -2.90
CA ALA A 350 -7.05 -35.84 -2.74
C ALA A 350 -8.05 -35.07 -1.83
N LEU A 351 -9.10 -34.60 -2.50
CA LEU A 351 -10.48 -34.29 -2.11
C LEU A 351 -11.01 -34.89 -0.79
N LEU A 352 -11.67 -34.07 0.05
CA LEU A 352 -12.59 -34.58 1.09
C LEU A 352 -13.85 -33.70 1.25
N ILE A 353 -14.96 -34.21 0.71
CA ILE A 353 -16.33 -33.82 1.01
C ILE A 353 -16.80 -34.66 2.22
N LEU A 354 -17.34 -34.03 3.28
CA LEU A 354 -18.17 -34.73 4.26
C LEU A 354 -19.27 -33.83 4.85
N LEU A 355 -20.51 -34.21 4.54
CA LEU A 355 -21.77 -33.65 5.00
C LEU A 355 -22.12 -34.06 6.44
N ARG A 356 -22.94 -33.20 7.08
CA ARG A 356 -23.97 -33.43 8.11
C ARG A 356 -23.54 -33.55 9.59
N ARG A 357 -24.09 -32.61 10.38
CA ARG A 357 -25.11 -32.95 11.39
C ARG A 357 -26.03 -31.76 11.69
N ARG A 358 -27.34 -31.93 11.41
CA ARG A 358 -28.44 -31.14 11.97
C ARG A 358 -28.48 -31.35 13.50
N ARG A 359 -28.80 -30.31 14.26
CA ARG A 359 -29.49 -30.44 15.55
C ARG A 359 -30.67 -29.47 15.60
N GLU A 360 -31.80 -30.03 16.02
CA GLU A 360 -33.08 -29.38 16.22
C GLU A 360 -33.08 -28.52 17.49
N ALA A 361 -34.00 -27.55 17.50
CA ALA A 361 -34.31 -26.62 18.57
C ALA A 361 -34.92 -27.28 19.83
N PRO A 362 -35.09 -26.51 20.91
CA PRO A 362 -36.20 -26.71 21.83
C PRO A 362 -37.14 -25.50 21.88
N VAL A 363 -38.44 -25.82 21.80
CA VAL A 363 -39.59 -24.99 22.15
C VAL A 363 -39.69 -24.82 23.68
N LYS A 364 -40.15 -23.64 24.13
CA LYS A 364 -41.03 -23.33 25.30
C LYS A 364 -40.91 -21.82 25.57
N LYS A 365 -41.94 -21.04 25.86
CA LYS A 365 -43.37 -21.24 26.16
C LYS A 365 -44.07 -19.91 25.89
#